data_AF-A0A942GRH4-F1
#
_entry.id   AF-A0A942GRH4-F1
#
_cell.length_a   1.000
_cell.length_b   1.000
_cell.length_c   1.000
_cell.angle_alpha   90.00
_cell.angle_beta   90.00
_cell.angle_gamma   90.00
#
_symmetry.space_group_name_H-M   'P 1'
#
loop_
_entity.id
_entity.type
_entity.pdbx_description
1 polymer ?
#
loop_
_entity_poly.entity_id
_entity_poly.type
_entity_poly.pdbx_seq_one_letter_code
_entity_poly.pdbx_strand_id
1 'polypeptide(L)'
;MTATVAAMLALGPLSPVPLWPNGNPDGWHNQEPEKDYVENGIRMIREIDKPTLTPYLVPGGEKRPGVVVCPGGGYYILAYDYEGLEIAEYLNKQGINAFVLKYRLPRGQDLVKYRPALQDAQRAVSMVRARADEWGVDPKKVGIMGFSAGGHLSAATSTAPKRTYAAVDAADKASCKPDFTVLVYPAYLTGPGD
;
A
#
# COMPACT_ATOMS: atom_id res chain seq x y z
N MET A 1 23.02 -36.97 -7.31
CA MET A 1 22.38 -35.64 -7.47
C MET A 1 20.89 -35.84 -7.33
N THR A 2 20.33 -35.47 -6.18
CA THR A 2 18.88 -35.47 -5.95
C THR A 2 18.56 -34.09 -5.39
N ALA A 3 17.92 -33.26 -6.22
CA ALA A 3 17.43 -31.96 -5.81
C ALA A 3 16.28 -32.18 -4.83
N THR A 4 16.46 -31.72 -3.60
CA THR A 4 15.42 -31.69 -2.57
C THR A 4 14.40 -30.63 -3.00
N VAL A 5 13.22 -31.07 -3.42
CA VAL A 5 12.06 -30.19 -3.59
C VAL A 5 11.62 -29.80 -2.18
N ALA A 6 11.98 -28.60 -1.74
CA ALA A 6 11.42 -28.02 -0.54
C ALA A 6 9.92 -27.83 -0.76
N ALA A 7 9.11 -28.47 0.09
CA ALA A 7 7.67 -28.28 0.11
C ALA A 7 7.37 -26.79 0.36
N MET A 8 6.84 -26.10 -0.65
CA MET A 8 6.39 -24.73 -0.54
C MET A 8 5.04 -24.73 0.18
N LEU A 9 5.10 -24.47 1.49
CA LEU A 9 3.91 -24.03 2.22
C LEU A 9 3.38 -22.77 1.54
N ALA A 10 2.09 -22.76 1.24
CA ALA A 10 1.37 -21.53 0.93
C ALA A 10 1.54 -20.61 2.15
N LEU A 11 2.39 -19.59 2.02
CA LEU A 11 2.49 -18.56 3.02
C LEU A 11 1.18 -17.77 2.93
N GLY A 12 0.33 -17.91 3.94
CA GLY A 12 -0.75 -16.95 4.19
C GLY A 12 -0.17 -15.54 4.37
N PRO A 13 -1.02 -14.51 4.55
CA PRO A 13 -0.52 -13.15 4.72
C PRO A 13 0.51 -13.09 5.84
N LEU A 14 1.65 -12.45 5.58
CA LEU A 14 2.60 -12.15 6.63
C LEU A 14 1.99 -11.11 7.57
N SER A 15 2.45 -11.08 8.82
CA SER A 15 2.01 -10.08 9.79
C SER A 15 2.18 -8.66 9.22
N PRO A 16 1.21 -7.75 9.46
CA PRO A 16 1.32 -6.37 9.03
C PRO A 16 2.62 -5.72 9.52
N VAL A 17 3.35 -5.07 8.62
CA VAL A 17 4.60 -4.38 8.92
C VAL A 17 4.31 -2.89 9.11
N PRO A 18 4.69 -2.28 10.24
CA PRO A 18 4.61 -0.83 10.40
C PRO A 18 5.40 -0.08 9.33
N LEU A 19 4.82 0.98 8.74
CA LEU A 19 5.54 1.81 7.76
C LEU A 19 6.60 2.70 8.43
N TRP A 20 6.28 3.18 9.63
CA TRP A 20 7.07 4.17 10.34
C TRP A 20 7.61 3.58 11.66
N PRO A 21 8.93 3.33 11.75
CA PRO A 21 9.51 2.70 12.93
C PRO A 21 9.45 3.59 14.19
N ASN A 22 9.44 4.91 14.02
CA ASN A 22 9.53 5.89 15.10
C ASN A 22 8.30 6.83 15.16
N GLY A 23 7.14 6.34 14.74
CA GLY A 23 5.92 7.15 14.60
C GLY A 23 5.90 7.98 13.32
N ASN A 24 4.79 8.67 13.09
CA ASN A 24 4.53 9.37 11.83
C ASN A 24 5.53 10.51 11.59
N PRO A 25 6.11 10.64 10.38
CA PRO A 25 7.21 11.57 10.11
C PRO A 25 6.81 13.05 10.14
N ASP A 26 5.51 13.32 10.11
CA ASP A 26 4.88 14.63 10.16
C ASP A 26 4.17 14.90 11.51
N GLY A 27 4.31 13.99 12.48
CA GLY A 27 3.62 14.09 13.77
C GLY A 27 2.10 13.91 13.69
N TRP A 28 1.57 13.34 12.60
CA TRP A 28 0.14 13.05 12.46
C TRP A 28 -0.36 12.15 13.59
N HIS A 29 -1.49 12.53 14.20
CA HIS A 29 -2.24 11.70 15.14
C HIS A 29 -3.74 12.02 15.05
N ASN A 30 -4.57 10.98 15.14
CA ASN A 30 -6.00 11.08 15.31
C ASN A 30 -6.33 11.29 16.79
N GLN A 31 -7.42 11.99 17.04
CA GLN A 31 -7.92 12.19 18.41
C GLN A 31 -8.61 10.94 18.95
N GLU A 32 -9.19 10.16 18.04
CA GLU A 32 -9.93 8.94 18.33
C GLU A 32 -9.07 7.71 18.01
N PRO A 33 -9.24 6.59 18.73
CA PRO A 33 -8.55 5.35 18.43
C PRO A 33 -8.98 4.78 17.08
N GLU A 34 -8.09 3.99 16.46
CA GLU A 34 -8.38 3.23 15.24
C GLU A 34 -9.64 2.38 15.42
N LYS A 35 -10.53 2.43 14.43
CA LYS A 35 -11.77 1.65 14.39
C LYS A 35 -11.70 0.68 13.23
N ASP A 36 -11.97 -0.58 13.53
CA ASP A 36 -12.04 -1.70 12.59
C ASP A 36 -13.38 -2.40 12.81
N TYR A 37 -14.26 -2.31 11.82
CA TYR A 37 -15.66 -2.74 11.95
C TYR A 37 -16.19 -3.26 10.63
N VAL A 38 -17.30 -4.00 10.68
CA VAL A 38 -17.99 -4.50 9.49
C VAL A 38 -19.29 -3.72 9.30
N GLU A 39 -19.49 -3.18 8.10
CA GLU A 39 -20.71 -2.49 7.69
C GLU A 39 -21.14 -3.02 6.32
N ASN A 40 -22.41 -3.45 6.20
CA ASN A 40 -22.96 -4.06 4.99
C ASN A 40 -22.11 -5.23 4.44
N GLY A 41 -21.50 -6.01 5.33
CA GLY A 41 -20.64 -7.16 4.96
C GLY A 41 -19.23 -6.78 4.51
N ILE A 42 -18.86 -5.49 4.54
CA ILE A 42 -17.53 -5.01 4.17
C ILE A 42 -16.80 -4.58 5.44
N ARG A 43 -15.59 -5.11 5.67
CA ARG A 43 -14.71 -4.61 6.73
C ARG A 43 -14.16 -3.24 6.35
N MET A 44 -14.36 -2.28 7.23
CA MET A 44 -13.94 -0.90 7.10
C MET A 44 -13.01 -0.50 8.24
N ILE A 45 -11.93 0.22 7.90
CA ILE A 45 -10.97 0.71 8.89
C ILE A 45 -10.87 2.24 8.81
N ARG A 46 -10.86 2.93 9.95
CA ARG A 46 -10.69 4.39 10.04
C ARG A 46 -9.94 4.84 11.29
N GLU A 47 -9.63 6.13 11.36
CA GLU A 47 -8.78 6.74 12.41
C GLU A 47 -7.41 6.05 12.52
N ILE A 48 -6.81 5.75 11.36
CA ILE A 48 -5.53 5.03 11.28
C ILE A 48 -4.40 5.98 11.69
N ASP A 49 -3.74 5.66 12.81
CA ASP A 49 -2.55 6.35 13.30
C ASP A 49 -1.26 5.61 13.03
N LYS A 50 -1.33 4.29 12.96
CA LYS A 50 -0.18 3.40 12.77
C LYS A 50 -0.37 2.70 11.42
N PRO A 51 0.01 3.34 10.31
CA PRO A 51 -0.17 2.74 9.00
C PRO A 51 0.75 1.52 8.84
N THR A 52 0.23 0.50 8.17
CA THR A 52 0.90 -0.78 7.99
C THR A 52 0.85 -1.25 6.54
N LEU A 53 1.82 -2.07 6.16
CA LEU A 53 1.85 -2.79 4.90
C LEU A 53 1.72 -4.29 5.18
N THR A 54 0.70 -4.94 4.62
CA THR A 54 0.45 -6.38 4.80
C THR A 54 0.87 -7.15 3.54
N PRO A 55 1.95 -7.96 3.58
CA PRO A 55 2.40 -8.73 2.43
C PRO A 55 1.53 -9.97 2.16
N TYR A 56 1.16 -10.15 0.91
CA TYR A 56 0.52 -11.33 0.33
C TYR A 56 1.46 -11.85 -0.76
N LEU A 57 2.26 -12.85 -0.40
CA LEU A 57 3.36 -13.33 -1.23
C LEU A 57 2.95 -14.61 -1.96
N VAL A 58 3.27 -14.66 -3.26
CA VAL A 58 3.11 -15.88 -4.05
C VAL A 58 4.26 -16.82 -3.72
N PRO A 59 3.97 -18.05 -3.26
CA PRO A 59 5.00 -19.05 -3.01
C PRO A 59 5.81 -19.33 -4.30
N GLY A 60 7.13 -19.41 -4.16
CA GLY A 60 8.02 -19.55 -5.31
C GLY A 60 9.39 -19.00 -5.01
N GLY A 61 10.45 -19.64 -5.52
CA GLY A 61 11.82 -19.11 -5.44
C GLY A 61 12.11 -18.07 -6.54
N GLU A 62 11.17 -17.85 -7.45
CA GLU A 62 11.28 -16.91 -8.55
C GLU A 62 10.81 -15.52 -8.13
N LYS A 63 11.53 -14.48 -8.58
CA LYS A 63 11.13 -13.10 -8.39
C LYS A 63 9.94 -12.74 -9.27
N ARG A 64 8.93 -12.13 -8.67
CA ARG A 64 7.65 -11.77 -9.31
C ARG A 64 7.38 -10.27 -9.25
N PRO A 65 6.49 -9.72 -10.08
CA PRO A 65 6.00 -8.35 -9.87
C PRO A 65 5.40 -8.19 -8.47
N GLY A 66 5.53 -6.99 -7.90
CA GLY A 66 4.92 -6.60 -6.63
C GLY A 66 4.00 -5.41 -6.80
N VAL A 67 2.81 -5.44 -6.20
CA VAL A 67 1.82 -4.36 -6.30
C VAL A 67 1.42 -3.89 -4.90
N VAL A 68 1.64 -2.61 -4.61
CA VAL A 68 1.04 -1.95 -3.44
C VAL A 68 -0.43 -1.67 -3.75
N VAL A 69 -1.34 -2.24 -2.96
CA VAL A 69 -2.79 -2.09 -3.12
C VAL A 69 -3.30 -1.05 -2.14
N CYS A 70 -3.93 0.01 -2.65
CA CYS A 70 -4.49 1.12 -1.89
C CYS A 70 -6.02 1.04 -1.92
N PRO A 71 -6.68 0.55 -0.85
CA PRO A 71 -8.13 0.56 -0.77
C PRO A 71 -8.70 1.98 -0.87
N GLY A 72 -9.91 2.12 -1.37
CA GLY A 72 -10.67 3.36 -1.39
C GLY A 72 -11.43 3.62 -0.09
N GLY A 73 -12.48 4.45 -0.16
CA GLY A 73 -13.23 4.89 1.03
C GLY A 73 -13.18 6.40 1.29
N GLY A 74 -12.91 7.19 0.26
CA GLY A 74 -13.07 8.65 0.30
C GLY A 74 -12.08 9.40 1.20
N TYR A 75 -11.01 8.76 1.69
CA TYR A 75 -10.18 9.24 2.80
C TYR A 75 -10.93 9.36 4.14
N TYR A 76 -12.06 8.66 4.29
CA TYR A 76 -12.82 8.56 5.55
C TYR A 76 -12.71 7.18 6.18
N ILE A 77 -12.65 6.16 5.33
CA ILE A 77 -12.48 4.74 5.69
C ILE A 77 -11.54 4.09 4.67
N LEU A 78 -11.08 2.88 4.98
CA LEU A 78 -10.55 1.92 4.00
C LEU A 78 -11.58 0.81 3.83
N ALA A 79 -12.06 0.56 2.60
CA ALA A 79 -12.88 -0.62 2.28
C ALA A 79 -11.98 -1.86 2.20
N TYR A 80 -11.49 -2.29 3.37
CA TYR A 80 -10.23 -3.01 3.52
C TYR A 80 -10.25 -4.44 2.99
N ASP A 81 -11.37 -5.15 3.15
CA ASP A 81 -11.51 -6.50 2.59
C ASP A 81 -11.73 -6.43 1.07
N TYR A 82 -12.78 -5.73 0.64
CA TYR A 82 -13.24 -5.70 -0.76
C TYR A 82 -12.23 -5.08 -1.74
N GLU A 83 -11.62 -3.94 -1.37
CA GLU A 83 -10.66 -3.22 -2.23
C GLU A 83 -9.20 -3.44 -1.81
N GLY A 84 -8.97 -4.31 -0.82
CA GLY A 84 -7.65 -4.64 -0.28
C GLY A 84 -7.38 -6.14 -0.31
N LEU A 85 -7.91 -6.88 0.67
CA LEU A 85 -7.59 -8.30 0.87
C LEU A 85 -8.02 -9.18 -0.31
N GLU A 86 -9.25 -9.02 -0.80
CA GLU A 86 -9.76 -9.79 -1.94
C GLU A 86 -8.94 -9.52 -3.22
N ILE A 87 -8.50 -8.28 -3.40
CA ILE A 87 -7.63 -7.89 -4.51
C ILE A 87 -6.25 -8.51 -4.37
N ALA A 88 -5.70 -8.55 -3.15
CA ALA A 88 -4.42 -9.20 -2.90
C ALA A 88 -4.46 -10.71 -3.21
N GLU A 89 -5.53 -11.40 -2.80
CA GLU A 89 -5.77 -12.79 -3.14
C GLU A 89 -5.93 -13.01 -4.64
N TYR A 90 -6.66 -12.13 -5.32
CA TYR A 90 -6.80 -12.17 -6.77
C TYR A 90 -5.45 -12.04 -7.48
N LEU A 91 -4.63 -11.05 -7.10
CA LEU A 91 -3.30 -10.84 -7.66
C LEU A 91 -2.36 -12.03 -7.40
N ASN A 92 -2.42 -12.63 -6.21
CA ASN A 92 -1.65 -13.84 -5.91
C ASN A 92 -2.02 -15.01 -6.83
N LYS A 93 -3.31 -15.20 -7.13
CA LYS A 93 -3.77 -16.21 -8.12
C LYS A 93 -3.22 -15.95 -9.53
N GLN A 94 -2.86 -14.70 -9.85
CA GLN A 94 -2.20 -14.32 -11.10
C GLN A 94 -0.66 -14.39 -11.04
N GLY A 95 -0.08 -14.89 -9.94
CA GLY A 95 1.37 -14.97 -9.78
C GLY A 95 2.04 -13.63 -9.48
N ILE A 96 1.30 -12.66 -8.92
CA ILE A 96 1.77 -11.33 -8.55
C ILE A 96 1.75 -11.19 -7.02
N ASN A 97 2.86 -10.71 -6.44
CA ASN A 97 2.90 -10.36 -5.02
C ASN A 97 2.06 -9.09 -4.77
N ALA A 98 1.27 -9.08 -3.70
CA ALA A 98 0.45 -7.95 -3.33
C ALA A 98 0.81 -7.44 -1.94
N PHE A 99 0.67 -6.14 -1.72
CA PHE A 99 1.00 -5.49 -0.46
C PHE A 99 -0.14 -4.53 -0.10
N VAL A 100 -1.04 -4.97 0.77
CA VAL A 100 -2.22 -4.17 1.14
C VAL A 100 -1.78 -3.05 2.09
N LEU A 101 -2.03 -1.81 1.66
CA LEU A 101 -1.66 -0.61 2.38
C LEU A 101 -2.81 -0.15 3.27
N LYS A 102 -2.61 -0.22 4.60
CA LYS A 102 -3.43 0.49 5.58
C LYS A 102 -2.82 1.88 5.79
N TYR A 103 -3.28 2.88 5.04
CA TYR A 103 -2.74 4.25 5.05
C TYR A 103 -3.57 5.20 5.92
N ARG A 104 -2.92 6.27 6.40
CA ARG A 104 -3.56 7.36 7.16
C ARG A 104 -4.61 8.07 6.30
N LEU A 105 -5.72 8.47 6.92
CA LEU A 105 -6.91 8.99 6.24
C LEU A 105 -7.12 10.48 6.54
N PRO A 106 -6.39 11.38 5.86
CA PRO A 106 -6.56 12.81 6.07
C PRO A 106 -7.84 13.33 5.41
N ARG A 107 -8.70 13.95 6.22
CA ARG A 107 -10.02 14.43 5.77
C ARG A 107 -9.91 15.80 5.08
N GLY A 108 -10.59 15.97 3.94
CA GLY A 108 -10.75 17.24 3.21
C GLY A 108 -10.22 17.18 1.78
N GLN A 109 -10.28 18.30 1.03
CA GLN A 109 -10.12 18.34 -0.44
C GLN A 109 -8.84 19.01 -0.98
N ASP A 110 -7.93 19.50 -0.13
CA ASP A 110 -6.67 20.09 -0.62
C ASP A 110 -5.52 19.06 -0.58
N LEU A 111 -4.56 19.19 -1.51
CA LEU A 111 -3.42 18.27 -1.63
C LEU A 111 -2.51 18.29 -0.40
N VAL A 112 -2.49 19.40 0.36
CA VAL A 112 -1.75 19.50 1.62
C VAL A 112 -2.34 18.54 2.65
N LYS A 113 -3.67 18.41 2.70
CA LYS A 113 -4.35 17.43 3.54
C LYS A 113 -3.99 16.01 3.16
N TYR A 114 -3.92 15.64 1.87
CA TYR A 114 -3.58 14.27 1.48
C TYR A 114 -2.12 13.85 1.70
N ARG A 115 -1.27 14.75 2.21
CA ARG A 115 0.16 14.50 2.41
C ARG A 115 0.48 13.28 3.30
N PRO A 116 -0.18 13.05 4.45
CA PRO A 116 0.07 11.86 5.27
C PRO A 116 -0.15 10.55 4.50
N ALA A 117 -1.24 10.45 3.74
CA ALA A 117 -1.53 9.30 2.88
C ALA A 117 -0.46 9.13 1.79
N LEU A 118 -0.07 10.23 1.13
CA LEU A 118 0.97 10.23 0.10
C LEU A 118 2.33 9.78 0.66
N GLN A 119 2.70 10.21 1.86
CA GLN A 119 3.91 9.74 2.54
C GLN A 119 3.86 8.23 2.78
N ASP A 120 2.72 7.71 3.26
CA ASP A 120 2.52 6.28 3.51
C ASP A 120 2.66 5.46 2.22
N ALA A 121 2.01 5.89 1.13
CA ALA A 121 2.10 5.20 -0.15
C ALA A 121 3.52 5.25 -0.75
N GLN A 122 4.19 6.41 -0.70
CA GLN A 122 5.58 6.55 -1.12
C GLN A 122 6.51 5.64 -0.30
N ARG A 123 6.28 5.54 1.01
CA ARG A 123 7.03 4.66 1.91
C ARG A 123 6.79 3.19 1.61
N ALA A 124 5.54 2.80 1.38
CA ALA A 124 5.19 1.43 1.01
C ALA A 124 5.93 0.98 -0.25
N VAL A 125 5.94 1.79 -1.31
CA VAL A 125 6.67 1.49 -2.55
C VAL A 125 8.17 1.31 -2.29
N SER A 126 8.78 2.22 -1.51
CA SER A 126 10.18 2.11 -1.11
C SER A 126 10.47 0.85 -0.30
N MET A 127 9.61 0.48 0.64
CA MET A 127 9.74 -0.73 1.45
C MET A 127 9.65 -2.00 0.61
N VAL A 128 8.68 -2.09 -0.31
CA VAL A 128 8.56 -3.23 -1.25
C VAL A 128 9.81 -3.37 -2.08
N ARG A 129 10.32 -2.26 -2.62
CA ARG A 129 11.53 -2.28 -3.44
C ARG A 129 12.78 -2.62 -2.62
N ALA A 130 12.89 -2.12 -1.39
CA ALA A 130 14.04 -2.35 -0.52
C ALA A 130 14.09 -3.78 0.05
N ARG A 131 12.92 -4.41 0.25
CA ARG A 131 12.77 -5.78 0.76
C ARG A 131 12.52 -6.79 -0.37
N ALA A 132 12.87 -6.43 -1.61
CA ALA A 132 12.54 -7.23 -2.78
C ALA A 132 13.10 -8.66 -2.73
N ASP A 133 14.32 -8.83 -2.21
CA ASP A 133 14.92 -10.16 -2.03
C ASP A 133 14.18 -10.99 -0.97
N GLU A 134 13.78 -10.36 0.13
CA GLU A 134 13.03 -11.01 1.21
C GLU A 134 11.63 -11.44 0.76
N TRP A 135 10.98 -10.62 -0.07
CA TRP A 135 9.60 -10.80 -0.49
C TRP A 135 9.45 -11.47 -1.86
N GLY A 136 10.54 -11.93 -2.48
CA GLY A 136 10.51 -12.56 -3.80
C GLY A 136 9.97 -11.62 -4.88
N VAL A 137 10.26 -10.32 -4.79
CA VAL A 137 9.83 -9.29 -5.74
C VAL A 137 10.96 -8.96 -6.72
N ASP A 138 10.63 -8.73 -7.98
CA ASP A 138 11.52 -8.08 -8.94
C ASP A 138 11.54 -6.56 -8.65
N PRO A 139 12.66 -5.99 -8.18
CA PRO A 139 12.72 -4.59 -7.75
C PRO A 139 12.48 -3.58 -8.90
N LYS A 140 12.47 -4.05 -10.16
CA LYS A 140 12.15 -3.26 -11.36
C LYS A 140 10.69 -3.39 -11.80
N LYS A 141 9.88 -4.15 -11.05
CA LYS A 141 8.45 -4.38 -11.33
C LYS A 141 7.62 -4.16 -10.06
N VAL A 142 7.82 -3.01 -9.42
CA VAL A 142 7.08 -2.57 -8.24
C VAL A 142 6.03 -1.54 -8.68
N GLY A 143 4.77 -1.96 -8.73
CA GLY A 143 3.64 -1.12 -9.08
C GLY A 143 2.82 -0.65 -7.89
N ILE A 144 1.89 0.25 -8.17
CA ILE A 144 0.83 0.66 -7.23
C ILE A 144 -0.54 0.55 -7.92
N MET A 145 -1.53 0.09 -7.18
CA MET A 145 -2.92 -0.03 -7.61
C MET A 145 -3.81 0.61 -6.57
N GLY A 146 -4.85 1.31 -7.00
CA GLY A 146 -5.83 1.82 -6.04
C GLY A 146 -7.20 2.10 -6.62
N PHE A 147 -8.16 2.12 -5.69
CA PHE A 147 -9.60 2.20 -5.95
C PHE A 147 -10.16 3.51 -5.42
N SER A 148 -10.96 4.25 -6.20
CA SER A 148 -11.61 5.50 -5.74
C SER A 148 -10.59 6.50 -5.14
N ALA A 149 -10.69 6.82 -3.86
CA ALA A 149 -9.70 7.64 -3.13
C ALA A 149 -8.28 7.03 -3.13
N GLY A 150 -8.17 5.70 -3.06
CA GLY A 150 -6.90 4.99 -3.24
C GLY A 150 -6.38 5.09 -4.68
N GLY A 151 -7.27 5.27 -5.66
CA GLY A 151 -6.91 5.59 -7.05
C GLY A 151 -6.28 6.98 -7.15
N HIS A 152 -6.87 7.99 -6.49
CA HIS A 152 -6.22 9.31 -6.33
C HIS A 152 -4.82 9.17 -5.70
N LEU A 153 -4.72 8.43 -4.60
CA LEU A 153 -3.45 8.22 -3.89
C LEU A 153 -2.39 7.57 -4.79
N SER A 154 -2.81 6.59 -5.59
CA SER A 154 -1.94 5.90 -6.55
C SER A 154 -1.44 6.87 -7.64
N ALA A 155 -2.33 7.68 -8.21
CA ALA A 155 -1.96 8.70 -9.18
C ALA A 155 -1.01 9.75 -8.60
N ALA A 156 -1.30 10.24 -7.39
CA ALA A 156 -0.47 11.22 -6.68
C ALA A 156 0.93 10.64 -6.36
N THR A 157 1.01 9.37 -5.94
CA THR A 157 2.29 8.69 -5.67
C THR A 157 3.15 8.58 -6.93
N SER A 158 2.53 8.28 -8.07
CA SER A 158 3.22 8.09 -9.35
C SER A 158 3.66 9.40 -10.03
N THR A 159 2.95 10.50 -9.76
CA THR A 159 3.22 11.81 -10.36
C THR A 159 3.98 12.76 -9.43
N ALA A 160 4.11 12.44 -8.14
CA ALA A 160 4.89 13.24 -7.21
C ALA A 160 6.35 13.39 -7.68
N PRO A 161 6.89 14.61 -7.75
CA PRO A 161 8.24 14.84 -8.29
C PRO A 161 9.34 14.27 -7.39
N LYS A 162 9.06 14.12 -6.09
CA LYS A 162 9.98 13.57 -5.09
C LYS A 162 9.23 13.06 -3.86
N ARG A 163 9.95 12.34 -3.00
CA ARG A 163 9.51 11.95 -1.65
C ARG A 163 9.06 13.20 -0.87
N THR A 164 7.93 13.09 -0.17
CA THR A 164 7.27 14.21 0.53
C THR A 164 7.54 14.27 2.04
N TYR A 165 8.44 13.41 2.51
CA TYR A 165 8.95 13.30 3.87
C TYR A 165 10.48 13.07 3.83
N ALA A 166 11.16 13.31 4.95
CA ALA A 166 12.58 13.04 5.10
C ALA A 166 12.84 11.53 5.20
N ALA A 167 13.91 11.03 4.59
CA ALA A 167 14.29 9.63 4.68
C ALA A 167 14.46 9.18 6.14
N VAL A 168 13.83 8.08 6.52
CA VAL A 168 13.75 7.58 7.90
C VAL A 168 14.75 6.45 8.13
N ASP A 169 14.95 5.57 7.15
CA ASP A 169 15.87 4.43 7.25
C ASP A 169 16.38 3.93 5.89
N ALA A 170 17.03 2.76 5.89
CA ALA A 170 17.60 2.16 4.69
C ALA A 170 16.60 1.92 3.56
N ALA A 171 15.31 1.69 3.84
CA ALA A 171 14.33 1.49 2.79
C ALA A 171 14.07 2.77 1.97
N ASP A 172 14.29 3.95 2.53
CA ASP A 172 14.13 5.22 1.80
C ASP A 172 15.27 5.54 0.84
N LYS A 173 16.34 4.74 0.84
CA LYS A 173 17.35 4.75 -0.23
C LYS A 173 16.77 4.21 -1.54
N ALA A 174 15.77 3.33 -1.47
CA ALA A 174 15.06 2.86 -2.65
C ALA A 174 14.08 3.93 -3.15
N SER A 175 13.98 4.09 -4.47
CA SER A 175 13.02 5.00 -5.09
C SER A 175 11.59 4.74 -4.59
N CYS A 176 10.82 5.81 -4.35
CA CYS A 176 9.40 5.74 -4.03
C CYS A 176 8.49 5.83 -5.27
N LYS A 177 9.08 5.94 -6.48
CA LYS A 177 8.32 6.00 -7.74
C LYS A 177 7.94 4.58 -8.18
N PRO A 178 6.64 4.27 -8.36
CA PRO A 178 6.19 3.01 -8.94
C PRO A 178 6.68 2.84 -10.38
N ASP A 179 6.96 1.60 -10.79
CA ASP A 179 7.32 1.23 -12.16
C ASP A 179 6.10 1.21 -13.09
N PHE A 180 4.91 0.97 -12.53
CA PHE A 180 3.62 1.04 -13.22
C PHE A 180 2.50 1.42 -12.24
N THR A 181 1.33 1.80 -12.77
CA THR A 181 0.18 2.25 -11.97
C THR A 181 -1.11 1.73 -12.56
N VAL A 182 -1.98 1.20 -11.69
CA VAL A 182 -3.35 0.80 -12.06
C VAL A 182 -4.35 1.65 -11.30
N LEU A 183 -5.11 2.45 -12.04
CA LEU A 183 -6.13 3.33 -11.48
C LEU A 183 -7.51 2.70 -11.71
N VAL A 184 -8.20 2.39 -10.63
CA VAL A 184 -9.54 1.79 -10.69
C VAL A 184 -10.54 2.82 -10.18
N TYR A 185 -11.40 3.33 -11.08
CA TYR A 185 -12.38 4.40 -10.84
C TYR A 185 -11.86 5.55 -9.92
N PRO A 186 -10.70 6.14 -10.22
CA PRO A 186 -10.04 7.08 -9.31
C PRO A 186 -10.89 8.34 -9.05
N ALA A 187 -11.01 8.71 -7.78
CA ALA A 187 -11.64 9.97 -7.37
C ALA A 187 -10.65 11.15 -7.50
N TYR A 188 -11.15 12.39 -7.38
CA TYR A 188 -10.34 13.60 -7.18
C TYR A 188 -9.23 13.88 -8.23
N LEU A 189 -9.33 13.32 -9.44
CA LEU A 189 -8.36 13.58 -10.52
C LEU A 189 -8.64 14.87 -11.28
N THR A 190 -9.84 15.44 -11.12
CA THR A 190 -10.22 16.73 -11.67
C THR A 190 -10.21 17.79 -10.57
N GLY A 191 -9.89 19.03 -10.93
CA GLY A 191 -9.97 20.17 -10.00
C GLY A 191 -11.43 20.53 -9.68
N PRO A 192 -11.67 21.49 -8.76
CA PRO A 192 -13.00 22.07 -8.64
C PRO A 192 -13.33 22.80 -9.94
N GLY A 193 -14.23 22.20 -10.73
CA GLY A 193 -14.71 22.71 -12.02
C GLY A 193 -14.07 22.01 -13.22
N ASP A 194 -14.93 21.49 -14.09
CA ASP A 194 -14.71 21.68 -15.53
C ASP A 194 -14.69 23.18 -15.85
#